data_AF-A0A0L0GBB7-F1
#
_entry.id   AF-A0A0L0GBB7-F1
#
_cell.length_a   1.000
_cell.length_b   1.000
_cell.length_c   1.000
_cell.angle_alpha   90.00
_cell.angle_beta   90.00
_cell.angle_gamma   90.00
#
_symmetry.space_group_name_H-M   'P 1'
#
loop_
_entity.id
_entity.type
_entity.pdbx_description
1 polymer ?
#
loop_
_entity_poly.entity_id
_entity_poly.type
_entity_poly.pdbx_seq_one_letter_code
_entity_poly.pdbx_strand_id
1 'polypeptide(L)'
;MHMEGGHIMIPNAPGDDYKGRCPYHGACIEGMVASHALAARKDGDITKLPTYPDDDPLWDYAAYYLAQACMSITLLLSPEAIVISGGILNRHSLFPKIRETFKKILNGYVSVDKIKNHLDEYIVPSTHGNNIGIISACNLSVGAHRDTK
;
A
#
# COMPACT_ATOMS: atom_id res chain seq x y z
N MET A 1 -15.84 7.01 13.98
CA MET A 1 -14.37 7.08 13.82
C MET A 1 -13.99 5.96 12.87
N HIS A 2 -13.25 6.24 11.79
CA HIS A 2 -12.75 5.21 10.87
C HIS A 2 -11.26 4.96 11.10
N MET A 3 -10.74 3.88 10.51
CA MET A 3 -9.32 3.55 10.54
C MET A 3 -8.53 4.50 9.63
N GLU A 4 -7.32 4.89 10.07
CA GLU A 4 -6.43 5.83 9.38
C GLU A 4 -5.02 5.23 9.20
N GLY A 5 -4.97 4.04 8.58
CA GLY A 5 -3.72 3.28 8.43
C GLY A 5 -2.63 3.99 7.61
N GLY A 6 -2.99 4.95 6.74
CA GLY A 6 -2.04 5.72 5.94
C GLY A 6 -1.18 6.69 6.74
N HIS A 7 -1.57 7.01 7.97
CA HIS A 7 -0.85 7.94 8.83
C HIS A 7 0.09 7.28 9.84
N ILE A 8 0.27 5.96 9.78
CA ILE A 8 1.28 5.29 10.62
C ILE A 8 2.69 5.75 10.23
N MET A 9 3.53 5.94 11.24
CA MET A 9 4.94 6.29 11.06
C MET A 9 5.75 5.02 10.86
N ILE A 10 6.66 5.05 9.87
CA ILE A 10 7.54 3.91 9.57
C ILE A 10 8.97 4.41 9.32
N PRO A 11 10.00 3.57 9.54
CA PRO A 11 11.37 3.95 9.24
C PRO A 11 11.55 4.33 7.77
N ASN A 12 12.38 5.33 7.49
CA ASN A 12 12.73 5.69 6.11
C ASN A 12 13.41 4.53 5.38
N ALA A 13 13.18 4.44 4.07
CA ALA A 13 13.93 3.52 3.23
C ALA A 13 15.42 3.91 3.24
N PRO A 14 16.34 2.94 3.27
CA PRO A 14 17.76 3.23 3.13
C PRO A 14 18.03 4.03 1.84
N GLY A 15 18.66 5.20 1.97
CA GLY A 15 18.98 6.09 0.85
C GLY A 15 17.86 7.05 0.41
N ASP A 16 16.67 7.01 1.02
CA ASP A 16 15.60 7.97 0.74
C ASP A 16 15.66 9.17 1.69
N ASP A 17 16.16 10.30 1.20
CA ASP A 17 16.27 11.55 1.95
C ASP A 17 14.96 12.38 1.98
N TYR A 18 13.92 11.91 1.28
CA TYR A 18 12.63 12.58 1.22
C TYR A 18 12.00 12.75 2.60
N LYS A 19 11.50 13.95 2.91
CA LYS A 19 10.97 14.30 4.24
C LYS A 19 9.49 13.99 4.43
N GLY A 20 8.80 13.57 3.36
CA GLY A 20 7.37 13.32 3.37
C GLY A 20 6.53 14.55 3.09
N ARG A 21 5.38 14.36 2.44
CA ARG A 21 4.47 15.44 2.05
C ARG A 21 3.31 15.65 3.02
N CYS A 22 3.07 14.73 3.94
CA CYS A 22 1.90 14.80 4.80
C CYS A 22 1.97 16.08 5.65
N PRO A 23 0.96 16.97 5.59
CA PRO A 23 1.00 18.24 6.32
C PRO A 23 0.94 18.05 7.84
N TYR A 24 0.49 16.88 8.31
CA TYR A 24 0.36 16.57 9.73
C TYR A 24 1.58 15.85 10.29
N HIS A 25 2.13 14.89 9.54
CA HIS A 25 3.09 13.93 10.06
C HIS A 25 4.43 13.90 9.30
N GLY A 26 4.53 14.58 8.16
CA GLY A 26 5.68 14.48 7.26
C GLY A 26 5.78 13.08 6.66
N ALA A 27 6.64 12.24 7.25
CA ALA A 27 7.04 10.93 6.75
C ALA A 27 6.16 9.74 7.21
N CYS A 28 4.85 9.94 7.33
CA CYS A 28 3.92 8.80 7.44
C CYS A 28 3.78 8.09 6.09
N ILE A 29 3.17 6.90 6.05
CA ILE A 29 3.04 6.10 4.82
C ILE A 29 2.47 6.91 3.64
N GLU A 30 1.35 7.59 3.84
CA GLU A 30 0.75 8.44 2.81
C GLU A 30 1.71 9.56 2.40
N GLY A 31 2.35 10.20 3.38
CA GLY A 31 3.34 11.24 3.15
C GLY A 31 4.53 10.78 2.33
N MET A 32 4.84 9.47 2.31
CA MET A 32 5.94 8.89 1.57
C MET A 32 5.54 8.29 0.21
N VAL A 33 4.31 7.77 0.07
CA VAL A 33 3.90 6.93 -1.08
C VAL A 33 2.77 7.52 -1.93
N ALA A 34 2.04 8.53 -1.45
CA ALA A 34 1.00 9.15 -2.25
C ALA A 34 1.56 9.63 -3.61
N SER A 35 0.72 9.68 -4.65
CA SER A 35 1.14 10.13 -5.99
C SER A 35 1.90 11.46 -5.95
N HIS A 36 1.40 12.41 -5.17
CA HIS A 36 2.04 13.68 -4.91
C HIS A 36 3.41 13.58 -4.21
N ALA A 37 3.61 12.58 -3.36
CA ALA A 37 4.88 12.31 -2.66
C ALA A 37 5.90 11.62 -3.59
N LEU A 38 5.44 10.70 -4.43
CA LEU A 38 6.28 10.06 -5.43
C LEU A 38 6.73 11.05 -6.51
N ALA A 39 5.81 11.86 -7.03
CA ALA A 39 6.13 12.90 -8.01
C ALA A 39 7.12 13.94 -7.45
N ALA A 40 7.02 14.27 -6.15
CA ALA A 40 7.92 15.23 -5.51
C ALA A 40 9.38 14.76 -5.40
N ARG A 41 9.67 13.46 -5.56
CA ARG A 41 11.04 12.93 -5.68
C ARG A 41 11.63 13.10 -7.09
N LYS A 42 10.81 13.54 -8.05
CA LYS A 42 11.15 13.76 -9.45
C LYS A 42 10.94 15.25 -9.78
N ASP A 43 10.13 15.56 -10.78
CA ASP A 43 9.84 16.93 -11.22
C ASP A 43 8.53 17.51 -10.66
N GLY A 44 7.84 16.76 -9.80
CA GLY A 44 6.58 17.17 -9.18
C GLY A 44 5.32 16.90 -10.01
N ASP A 45 5.44 16.43 -11.26
CA ASP A 45 4.31 16.18 -12.14
C ASP A 45 3.78 14.75 -12.01
N ILE A 46 2.61 14.60 -11.39
CA ILE A 46 1.95 13.30 -11.19
C ILE A 46 1.64 12.61 -12.52
N THR A 47 1.36 13.37 -13.58
CA THR A 47 0.95 12.81 -14.87
C THR A 47 2.07 12.03 -15.56
N LYS A 48 3.33 12.25 -15.13
CA LYS A 48 4.50 11.55 -15.62
C LYS A 48 4.82 10.27 -14.87
N LEU A 49 4.24 10.02 -13.69
CA LEU A 49 4.47 8.78 -12.94
C LEU A 49 4.23 7.50 -13.76
N PRO A 50 3.21 7.41 -14.63
CA PRO A 50 3.02 6.24 -15.50
C PRO A 50 4.15 6.04 -16.52
N THR A 51 4.84 7.12 -16.91
CA THR A 51 5.92 7.10 -17.92
C THR A 51 7.26 6.64 -17.38
N TYR A 52 7.48 6.68 -16.07
CA TYR A 52 8.72 6.19 -15.49
C TYR A 52 8.83 4.66 -15.64
N PRO A 53 10.03 4.14 -15.95
CA PRO A 53 10.23 2.72 -16.18
C PRO A 53 10.12 1.94 -14.86
N ASP A 54 9.86 0.63 -14.95
CA ASP A 54 9.62 -0.23 -13.79
C ASP A 54 10.86 -0.47 -12.90
N ASP A 55 12.05 -0.22 -13.45
CA ASP A 55 13.35 -0.28 -12.75
C ASP A 55 13.76 1.05 -12.10
N ASP A 56 12.92 2.09 -12.19
CA ASP A 56 13.18 3.36 -11.50
C ASP A 56 13.19 3.14 -9.96
N PRO A 57 14.23 3.61 -9.24
CA PRO A 57 14.32 3.47 -7.78
C PRO A 57 13.12 4.04 -7.00
N LEU A 58 12.35 4.94 -7.62
CA LEU A 58 11.09 5.45 -7.07
C LEU A 58 10.14 4.32 -6.65
N TRP A 59 10.08 3.25 -7.44
CA TRP A 59 9.20 2.12 -7.20
C TRP A 59 9.73 1.20 -6.10
N ASP A 60 11.05 1.16 -5.88
CA ASP A 60 11.63 0.44 -4.75
C ASP A 60 11.31 1.14 -3.43
N TYR A 61 11.33 2.48 -3.40
CA TYR A 61 10.86 3.24 -2.24
C TYR A 61 9.36 3.04 -1.99
N ALA A 62 8.53 3.13 -3.02
CA ALA A 62 7.09 2.87 -2.88
C ALA A 62 6.82 1.45 -2.34
N ALA A 63 7.51 0.44 -2.89
CA ALA A 63 7.40 -0.94 -2.45
C ALA A 63 7.84 -1.13 -0.99
N TYR A 64 8.93 -0.48 -0.58
CA TYR A 64 9.43 -0.55 0.80
C TYR A 64 8.42 -0.01 1.81
N TYR A 65 7.87 1.18 1.57
CA TYR A 65 6.92 1.79 2.49
C TYR A 65 5.59 1.03 2.55
N LEU A 66 5.09 0.52 1.41
CA LEU A 66 3.91 -0.35 1.38
C LEU A 66 4.17 -1.69 2.08
N ALA A 67 5.35 -2.28 1.90
CA ALA A 67 5.74 -3.50 2.59
C ALA A 67 5.79 -3.32 4.12
N GLN A 68 6.32 -2.20 4.60
CA GLN A 68 6.31 -1.84 6.02
C GLN A 68 4.88 -1.71 6.57
N ALA A 69 3.96 -1.14 5.78
CA ALA A 69 2.53 -1.12 6.08
C ALA A 69 1.98 -2.54 6.27
N CYS A 70 2.21 -3.40 5.27
CA CYS A 70 1.75 -4.79 5.28
C CYS A 70 2.33 -5.56 6.46
N MET A 71 3.62 -5.37 6.78
CA MET A 71 4.26 -6.00 7.93
C MET A 71 3.60 -5.56 9.23
N SER A 72 3.38 -4.25 9.41
CA SER A 72 2.71 -3.71 10.60
C SER A 72 1.32 -4.29 10.76
N ILE A 73 0.52 -4.31 9.68
CA ILE A 73 -0.82 -4.92 9.67
C ILE A 73 -0.75 -6.42 9.99
N THR A 74 0.20 -7.14 9.40
CA THR A 74 0.40 -8.58 9.63
C THR A 74 0.66 -8.86 11.11
N LEU A 75 1.60 -8.13 11.71
CA LEU A 75 2.03 -8.35 13.09
C LEU A 75 0.98 -7.89 14.12
N LEU A 76 0.17 -6.88 13.79
CA LEU A 76 -0.86 -6.38 14.69
C LEU A 76 -2.18 -7.16 14.59
N LEU A 77 -2.59 -7.54 13.39
CA LEU A 77 -3.95 -8.01 13.12
C LEU A 77 -4.02 -9.44 12.59
N SER A 78 -2.90 -10.02 12.15
CA SER A 78 -2.84 -11.37 11.56
C SER A 78 -3.97 -11.66 10.55
N PRO A 79 -4.22 -10.76 9.56
CA PRO A 79 -5.33 -10.95 8.64
C PRO A 79 -5.08 -12.16 7.74
N GLU A 80 -6.14 -12.72 7.16
CA GLU A 80 -6.02 -13.79 6.17
C GLU A 80 -5.48 -13.29 4.83
N ALA A 81 -5.78 -12.04 4.46
CA ALA A 81 -5.27 -11.37 3.27
C ALA A 81 -5.25 -9.85 3.48
N ILE A 82 -4.34 -9.19 2.78
CA ILE A 82 -4.23 -7.73 2.69
C ILE A 82 -4.53 -7.32 1.26
N VAL A 83 -5.68 -6.68 1.07
CA VAL A 83 -6.09 -6.12 -0.22
C VAL A 83 -5.62 -4.67 -0.29
N ILE A 84 -4.81 -4.33 -1.29
CA ILE A 84 -4.34 -2.96 -1.50
C ILE A 84 -4.82 -2.47 -2.87
N SER A 85 -5.31 -1.23 -2.91
CA SER A 85 -5.83 -0.59 -4.11
C SER A 85 -5.39 0.88 -4.18
N GLY A 86 -5.52 1.48 -5.36
CA GLY A 86 -5.26 2.90 -5.57
C GLY A 86 -4.52 3.16 -6.88
N GLY A 87 -4.49 4.42 -7.32
CA GLY A 87 -3.97 4.79 -8.64
C GLY A 87 -2.52 4.37 -8.90
N ILE A 88 -1.67 4.39 -7.87
CA ILE A 88 -0.27 3.94 -7.96
C ILE A 88 -0.18 2.43 -8.20
N LEU A 89 -1.07 1.64 -7.60
CA LEU A 89 -1.09 0.18 -7.71
C LEU A 89 -1.71 -0.32 -9.01
N ASN A 90 -2.18 0.57 -9.90
CA ASN A 90 -2.45 0.23 -11.30
C ASN A 90 -1.15 -0.20 -12.02
N ARG A 91 0.03 0.19 -11.51
CA ARG A 91 1.30 -0.36 -11.93
C ARG A 91 1.49 -1.76 -11.33
N HIS A 92 1.07 -2.79 -12.06
CA HIS A 92 1.08 -4.18 -11.58
C HIS A 92 2.48 -4.72 -11.23
N SER A 93 3.55 -4.18 -11.85
CA SER A 93 4.95 -4.52 -11.53
C SER A 93 5.34 -4.18 -10.08
N LEU A 94 4.55 -3.37 -9.37
CA LEU A 94 4.81 -3.00 -7.98
C LEU A 94 4.48 -4.13 -6.99
N PHE A 95 3.51 -5.01 -7.28
CA PHE A 95 3.13 -6.10 -6.37
C PHE A 95 4.28 -7.08 -6.10
N PRO A 96 5.02 -7.58 -7.10
CA PRO A 96 6.23 -8.37 -6.86
C PRO A 96 7.24 -7.68 -5.96
N LYS A 97 7.53 -6.39 -6.19
CA LYS A 97 8.47 -5.60 -5.37
C LYS A 97 8.00 -5.46 -3.91
N ILE A 98 6.71 -5.22 -3.68
CA ILE A 98 6.12 -5.15 -2.34
C ILE A 98 6.29 -6.50 -1.63
N ARG A 99 5.93 -7.61 -2.28
CA ARG A 99 5.98 -8.96 -1.69
C ARG A 99 7.42 -9.37 -1.37
N GLU A 100 8.36 -9.09 -2.27
CA GLU A 100 9.78 -9.35 -2.05
C GLU A 100 10.32 -8.53 -0.87
N THR A 101 10.01 -7.23 -0.83
CA THR A 101 10.45 -6.35 0.24
C THR A 101 9.82 -6.74 1.58
N PHE A 102 8.53 -7.09 1.58
CA PHE A 102 7.81 -7.61 2.74
C PHE A 102 8.49 -8.87 3.30
N LYS A 103 8.84 -9.84 2.44
CA LYS A 103 9.54 -11.06 2.86
C LYS A 103 10.91 -10.75 3.47
N LYS A 104 11.65 -9.80 2.89
CA LYS A 104 12.95 -9.35 3.39
C LYS A 104 12.84 -8.71 4.78
N ILE A 105 11.94 -7.74 4.97
CA ILE A 105 11.80 -7.02 6.25
C ILE A 105 11.20 -7.90 7.35
N LEU A 106 10.32 -8.83 7.00
CA LEU A 106 9.74 -9.78 7.97
C LEU A 106 10.78 -10.79 8.48
N ASN A 107 11.87 -10.99 7.72
CA ASN A 107 13.05 -11.77 8.11
C ASN A 107 12.72 -13.17 8.69
N GLY A 108 11.71 -13.83 8.12
CA GLY A 108 11.27 -15.16 8.54
C GLY A 108 10.61 -15.24 9.92
N TYR A 109 10.30 -14.10 10.58
CA TYR A 109 9.70 -14.08 11.91
C TYR A 109 8.35 -14.79 11.96
N VAL A 110 7.48 -14.53 10.98
CA VAL A 110 6.19 -15.24 10.86
C VAL A 110 6.36 -16.43 9.92
N SER A 111 6.23 -17.63 10.49
CA SER A 111 6.52 -18.90 9.82
C SER A 111 5.23 -19.66 9.41
N VAL A 112 4.31 -18.98 8.72
CA VAL A 112 3.09 -19.60 8.16
C VAL A 112 3.25 -19.82 6.65
N ASP A 113 2.68 -20.90 6.14
CA ASP A 113 2.81 -21.30 4.72
C ASP A 113 2.36 -20.19 3.75
N LYS A 114 1.24 -19.53 4.07
CA LYS A 114 0.71 -18.42 3.30
C LYS A 114 1.71 -17.26 3.12
N ILE A 115 2.50 -16.97 4.15
CA ILE A 115 3.52 -15.91 4.11
C ILE A 115 4.83 -16.39 3.47
N LYS A 116 5.16 -17.68 3.59
CA LYS A 116 6.40 -18.22 3.02
C LYS A 116 6.33 -18.41 1.50
N ASN A 117 5.21 -18.96 1.05
CA ASN A 117 5.07 -19.57 -0.27
C ASN A 117 3.93 -18.97 -1.11
N HIS A 118 2.92 -18.34 -0.49
CA HIS A 118 1.72 -17.84 -1.17
C HIS A 118 1.49 -16.34 -0.95
N LEU A 119 2.55 -15.54 -1.03
CA LEU A 119 2.46 -14.07 -0.85
C LEU A 119 1.60 -13.40 -1.90
N ASP A 120 1.41 -14.03 -3.05
CA ASP A 120 0.54 -13.61 -4.12
C ASP A 120 -0.95 -13.82 -3.85
N GLU A 121 -1.28 -14.66 -2.88
CA GLU A 121 -2.62 -14.83 -2.29
C GLU A 121 -2.78 -14.02 -0.99
N TYR A 122 -1.66 -13.56 -0.40
CA TYR A 122 -1.66 -12.80 0.85
C TYR A 122 -1.75 -11.30 0.63
N ILE A 123 -0.89 -10.72 -0.22
CA ILE A 123 -0.89 -9.29 -0.55
C ILE A 123 -1.41 -9.16 -1.98
N VAL A 124 -2.67 -8.78 -2.12
CA VAL A 124 -3.43 -8.91 -3.37
C VAL A 124 -3.97 -7.57 -3.87
N PRO A 125 -4.13 -7.39 -5.19
CA PRO A 125 -4.90 -6.27 -5.72
C PRO A 125 -6.38 -6.44 -5.42
N SER A 126 -7.11 -5.32 -5.37
CA SER A 126 -8.58 -5.36 -5.36
C SER A 126 -9.11 -5.97 -6.65
N THR A 127 -10.00 -6.96 -6.55
CA THR A 127 -10.73 -7.56 -7.68
C THR A 127 -11.67 -6.58 -8.38
N HIS A 128 -12.05 -5.50 -7.67
CA HIS A 128 -12.93 -4.45 -8.17
C HIS A 128 -12.17 -3.21 -8.67
N GLY A 129 -10.83 -3.24 -8.66
CA GLY A 129 -9.98 -2.11 -9.08
C GLY A 129 -10.40 -0.80 -8.41
N ASN A 130 -10.52 0.26 -9.22
CA ASN A 130 -10.93 1.59 -8.76
C ASN A 130 -12.41 1.70 -8.36
N ASN A 131 -13.22 0.67 -8.65
CA ASN A 131 -14.65 0.67 -8.35
C ASN A 131 -14.96 0.15 -6.93
N ILE A 132 -13.95 -0.27 -6.16
CA ILE A 132 -14.17 -0.84 -4.82
C ILE A 132 -14.92 0.13 -3.90
N GLY A 133 -14.66 1.44 -3.99
CA GLY A 133 -15.33 2.45 -3.18
C GLY A 133 -16.83 2.54 -3.48
N ILE A 134 -17.21 2.64 -4.77
CA ILE A 134 -18.61 2.73 -5.17
C ILE A 134 -19.37 1.42 -4.91
N ILE A 135 -18.74 0.27 -5.14
CA ILE A 135 -19.33 -1.05 -4.84
C ILE A 135 -19.56 -1.21 -3.34
N SER A 136 -18.61 -0.78 -2.51
CA SER A 136 -18.75 -0.82 -1.06
C SER A 136 -19.89 0.08 -0.57
N ALA A 137 -20.03 1.28 -1.13
CA ALA A 137 -21.14 2.18 -0.81
C ALA A 137 -22.51 1.58 -1.18
N CYS A 138 -22.61 0.94 -2.34
CA CYS A 138 -23.82 0.21 -2.74
C CYS A 138 -24.15 -0.93 -1.78
N ASN A 139 -23.14 -1.72 -1.35
CA ASN A 139 -23.34 -2.80 -0.38
C ASN A 139 -23.80 -2.28 0.99
N LEU A 140 -23.26 -1.16 1.46
CA LEU A 140 -23.73 -0.50 2.69
C LEU A 140 -25.20 -0.08 2.58
N SER A 141 -25.62 0.45 1.43
CA SER A 141 -27.02 0.82 1.17
C SER A 141 -27.95 -0.39 1.19
N VAL A 142 -27.55 -1.50 0.55
CA VAL A 142 -28.32 -2.76 0.58
C VAL A 142 -28.44 -3.31 1.99
N GLY A 143 -27.36 -3.25 2.79
CA GLY A 143 -27.38 -3.64 4.20
C GLY A 143 -28.38 -2.80 5.00
N ALA A 144 -28.28 -1.47 4.91
CA ALA A 144 -29.17 -0.55 5.59
C ALA A 144 -30.65 -0.78 5.20
N HIS A 145 -30.95 -1.07 3.93
CA HIS A 145 -32.31 -1.39 3.50
C HIS A 145 -32.84 -2.68 4.16
N ARG A 146 -32.01 -3.71 4.28
CA ARG A 146 -32.38 -4.98 4.92
C ARG A 146 -32.67 -4.80 6.41
N ASP A 147 -31.87 -3.99 7.11
CA ASP A 147 -32.01 -3.77 8.56
C ASP A 147 -33.26 -2.95 8.92
N THR A 148 -33.90 -2.29 7.94
CA THR A 148 -35.15 -1.54 8.13
C THR A 148 -36.44 -2.34 7.90
N LYS A 149 -36.34 -3.62 7.51
CA LYS A 149 -37.48 -4.53 7.29
C LYS A 149 -37.48 -5.66 8.32
#